data_AF-A0A3D0RP50-F1
#
_entry.id   AF-A0A3D0RP50-F1
#
_cell.length_a   1.000
_cell.length_b   1.000
_cell.length_c   1.000
_cell.angle_alpha   90.00
_cell.angle_beta   90.00
_cell.angle_gamma   90.00
#
_symmetry.space_group_name_H-M   'P 1'
#
loop_
_entity.id
_entity.type
_entity.pdbx_description
1 polymer ?
#
loop_
_entity_poly.entity_id
_entity_poly.type
_entity_poly.pdbx_seq_one_letter_code
_entity_poly.pdbx_strand_id
1 'polypeptide(L)' 'MPELPEVETVARRIEKDILGKTIVSADVRWARTLATPSVKKFKEQIKG' A
#
# COMPACT_ATOMS: atom_id res chain seq x y z
N MET A 1 -6.70 1.99 16.35
CA MET A 1 -6.41 2.58 15.04
C MET A 1 -5.68 3.88 15.30
N PRO A 2 -4.54 4.14 14.65
CA PRO A 2 -3.84 5.42 14.82
C PRO A 2 -4.75 6.57 14.38
N GLU A 3 -4.59 7.72 15.03
CA GLU A 3 -5.36 8.91 14.74
C GLU A 3 -4.78 9.67 13.53
N LEU A 4 -5.56 10.64 13.01
CA LEU A 4 -5.14 11.48 11.88
C LEU A 4 -3.71 12.06 12.01
N PRO A 5 -3.28 12.65 13.13
CA PRO A 5 -1.93 13.21 13.25
C PRO A 5 -0.82 12.16 13.10
N GLU A 6 -1.06 10.94 13.58
CA GLU A 6 -0.10 9.83 13.43
C GLU A 6 -0.02 9.38 11.97
N VAL A 7 -1.18 9.26 11.30
CA VAL A 7 -1.25 8.89 9.88
C VAL A 7 -0.54 9.91 9.00
N GLU A 8 -0.73 11.20 9.24
CA GLU A 8 -0.04 12.25 8.48
C GLU A 8 1.47 12.20 8.66
N THR A 9 1.94 11.93 9.88
CA THR A 9 3.39 11.82 10.17
C THR A 9 4.02 10.68 9.37
N VAL A 10 3.35 9.53 9.31
CA VAL A 10 3.81 8.37 8.53
C VAL A 10 3.75 8.67 7.03
N ALA A 11 2.66 9.28 6.54
CA ALA A 11 2.48 9.62 5.14
C ALA A 11 3.59 10.55 4.62
N ARG A 12 3.87 11.67 5.32
CA ARG A 12 4.90 12.65 4.94
C ARG A 12 6.31 12.07 4.96
N ARG A 13 6.55 11.08 5.83
CA ARG A 13 7.83 10.37 5.89
C ARG A 13 7.99 9.47 4.67
N ILE A 14 7.01 8.61 4.41
CA ILE A 14 7.07 7.61 3.33
C ILE A 14 7.08 8.28 1.95
N GLU A 15 6.31 9.34 1.75
CA GLU A 15 6.20 10.07 0.47
C GLU A 15 7.57 10.41 -0.12
N LYS A 16 8.50 10.91 0.71
CA LYS A 16 9.86 11.28 0.29
C LYS A 16 10.68 10.10 -0.23
N ASP A 17 10.40 8.90 0.26
CA ASP A 17 11.15 7.69 -0.07
C ASP A 17 10.57 6.92 -1.26
N ILE A 18 9.27 7.09 -1.57
CA ILE A 18 8.58 6.22 -2.55
C ILE A 18 8.11 6.95 -3.82
N LEU A 19 8.02 8.28 -3.82
CA LEU A 19 7.60 9.03 -5.00
C LEU A 19 8.53 8.75 -6.20
N GLY A 20 7.92 8.52 -7.37
CA GLY A 20 8.62 8.20 -8.61
C GLY A 20 9.11 6.75 -8.74
N LYS A 21 8.88 5.89 -7.74
CA LYS A 21 9.22 4.45 -7.84
C LYS A 21 8.09 3.66 -8.51
N THR A 22 8.48 2.72 -9.35
CA THR A 22 7.59 1.76 -10.01
C THR A 22 7.38 0.53 -9.12
N ILE A 23 6.14 0.06 -9.02
CA ILE A 23 5.80 -1.15 -8.26
C ILE A 23 6.05 -2.37 -9.15
N VAL A 24 7.08 -3.15 -8.82
CA VAL A 24 7.43 -4.36 -9.57
C VAL A 24 6.48 -5.53 -9.28
N SER A 25 6.10 -5.68 -8.01
CA SER A 25 5.23 -6.75 -7.53
C SER A 25 4.75 -6.49 -6.10
N ALA A 26 3.63 -7.08 -5.68
CA ALA A 26 3.26 -7.21 -4.27
C ALA A 26 3.03 -8.65 -3.85
N ASP A 27 3.31 -8.91 -2.57
CA ASP A 27 2.99 -10.15 -1.91
C ASP A 27 1.99 -9.93 -0.77
N VAL A 28 0.91 -10.72 -0.78
CA VAL A 28 -0.17 -10.65 0.21
C VAL A 28 -0.20 -11.98 0.94
N ARG A 29 0.36 -12.00 2.14
CA ARG A 29 0.46 -13.21 2.98
C ARG A 29 -0.75 -13.40 3.89
N TRP A 30 -1.60 -12.39 4.01
CA TRP A 30 -2.83 -12.44 4.78
C TRP A 30 -4.00 -11.88 3.96
N ALA A 31 -4.76 -12.78 3.35
CA ALA A 31 -5.85 -12.40 2.45
C ALA A 31 -6.93 -11.53 3.14
N ARG A 32 -7.13 -11.70 4.46
CA ARG A 32 -8.13 -10.94 5.24
C ARG A 32 -7.77 -9.46 5.46
N THR A 33 -6.53 -9.04 5.16
CA THR A 33 -6.14 -7.62 5.24
C THR A 33 -6.71 -6.80 4.08
N LEU A 34 -6.91 -7.43 2.91
CA LEU A 34 -7.51 -6.77 1.77
C LEU A 34 -9.03 -6.93 1.82
N ALA A 35 -9.72 -5.83 2.11
CA ALA A 35 -11.19 -5.80 2.07
C ALA A 35 -11.70 -5.91 0.62
N THR A 36 -11.18 -5.09 -0.28
CA THR A 36 -11.44 -5.11 -1.72
C THR A 36 -10.23 -4.55 -2.46
N PRO A 37 -9.93 -4.98 -3.70
CA PRO A 37 -10.48 -6.13 -4.44
C PRO A 37 -9.88 -7.47 -3.98
N SER A 38 -10.20 -8.58 -4.66
CA SER A 38 -9.54 -9.88 -4.42
C SER A 38 -8.02 -9.79 -4.60
N VAL A 39 -7.26 -10.57 -3.82
CA VAL A 39 -5.78 -10.57 -3.83
C VAL A 39 -5.18 -10.64 -5.24
N LYS A 40 -5.73 -11.50 -6.11
CA LYS A 40 -5.26 -11.63 -7.50
C LYS A 40 -5.40 -10.33 -8.28
N LYS A 41 -6.60 -9.74 -8.26
CA LYS A 41 -6.90 -8.46 -8.92
C LYS A 41 -6.03 -7.33 -8.37
N PHE A 42 -5.83 -7.29 -7.05
CA PHE A 42 -4.95 -6.30 -6.42
C PHE A 42 -3.53 -6.38 -6.97
N LYS A 43 -2.94 -7.58 -7.02
CA LYS A 43 -1.57 -7.79 -7.54
C LYS A 43 -1.42 -7.37 -9.01
N GLU A 44 -2.47 -7.54 -9.82
CA GLU A 44 -2.47 -7.12 -11.23
C GLU A 44 -2.60 -5.59 -11.38
N GLN A 45 -3.43 -4.95 -10.55
CA GLN A 45 -3.73 -3.51 -10.66
C GLN A 45 -2.60 -2.60 -10.21
N ILE A 46 -1.84 -2.99 -9.19
CA ILE A 46 -0.81 -2.12 -8.61
C ILE A 46 0.51 -2.15 -9.38
N LYS A 47 0.70 -3.10 -10.31
CA LYS A 47 1.96 -3.28 -11.02
C LYS A 47 2.08 -2.25 -12.13
N GLY A 48 3.18 -1.49 -12.14
CA GLY A 48 3.42 -0.38 -13.07
C GLY A 48 4.05 0.80 -12.35
#